data_AF-A0A2M6YI72-F1
#
_entry.id   AF-A0A2M6YI72-F1
#
_cell.length_a   1.000
_cell.length_b   1.000
_cell.length_c   1.000
_cell.angle_alpha   90.00
_cell.angle_beta   90.00
_cell.angle_gamma   90.00
#
_symmetry.space_group_name_H-M   'P 1'
#
loop_
_entity.id
_entity.type
_entity.pdbx_description
1 polymer ?
#
loop_
_entity_poly.entity_id
_entity_poly.type
_entity_poly.pdbx_seq_one_letter_code
_entity_poly.pdbx_strand_id
1 'polypeptide(L)' 'MKRNDEALQAYAETVHYNPDLVDAQFDYGRLCLAAGRRNEAVDAFQRVIDLAPRTKLAEEAARYLKSAARAR' A
#
# COMPACT_ATOMS: atom_id res chain seq x y z
N MET A 1 5.49 -17.56 -10.57
CA MET A 1 4.79 -16.37 -10.06
C MET A 1 3.36 -16.76 -9.71
N LYS A 2 3.13 -17.32 -8.51
CA LYS A 2 1.78 -17.72 -8.05
C LYS A 2 1.48 -17.29 -6.61
N ARG A 3 2.52 -17.17 -5.77
CA ARG A 3 2.37 -16.77 -4.37
C ARG A 3 2.04 -15.28 -4.16
N ASN A 4 2.41 -14.43 -5.11
CA ASN A 4 2.20 -12.98 -5.00
C ASN A 4 0.72 -12.61 -5.20
N ASP A 5 0.02 -13.31 -6.10
CA ASP A 5 -1.41 -13.10 -6.35
C ASP A 5 -2.28 -13.54 -5.18
N GLU A 6 -1.97 -14.68 -4.56
CA GLU A 6 -2.71 -15.15 -3.37
C GLU A 6 -2.53 -14.19 -2.19
N ALA A 7 -1.31 -13.70 -1.95
CA ALA A 7 -1.04 -12.71 -0.91
C ALA A 7 -1.77 -11.38 -1.19
N LEU A 8 -1.72 -10.90 -2.43
CA LEU A 8 -2.47 -9.71 -2.85
C LEU A 8 -3.97 -9.86 -2.60
N GLN A 9 -4.55 -11.02 -2.92
CA GLN A 9 -5.96 -11.26 -2.73
C GLN A 9 -6.32 -11.28 -1.23
N ALA A 10 -5.54 -11.95 -0.40
CA ALA A 10 -5.75 -11.98 1.05
C ALA A 10 -5.66 -10.59 1.68
N TYR A 11 -4.69 -9.78 1.26
CA TYR A 11 -4.57 -8.40 1.72
C TYR A 11 -5.68 -7.51 1.16
N ALA A 12 -6.10 -7.69 -0.10
CA ALA A 12 -7.22 -6.98 -0.69
C ALA A 12 -8.52 -7.23 0.10
N GLU A 13 -8.79 -8.48 0.49
CA GLU A 13 -9.91 -8.80 1.36
C GLU A 13 -9.74 -8.15 2.74
N THR A 14 -8.54 -8.21 3.33
CA THR A 14 -8.27 -7.60 4.64
C THR A 14 -8.54 -6.10 4.65
N VAL A 15 -8.04 -5.36 3.66
CA VAL A 15 -8.28 -3.91 3.54
C VAL A 15 -9.71 -3.59 3.11
N HIS A 16 -10.43 -4.54 2.51
CA HIS A 16 -11.86 -4.40 2.21
C HIS A 16 -12.70 -4.52 3.48
N TYR A 17 -12.41 -5.49 4.34
CA TYR A 17 -13.11 -5.67 5.62
C TYR A 17 -12.74 -4.60 6.64
N ASN A 18 -11.46 -4.21 6.71
CA ASN A 18 -10.96 -3.19 7.63
C ASN A 18 -10.14 -2.13 6.86
N PRO A 19 -10.81 -1.15 6.23
CA PRO A 19 -10.14 -0.12 5.46
C PRO A 19 -9.26 0.81 6.31
N ASP A 20 -9.54 0.90 7.61
CA ASP A 20 -8.83 1.76 8.57
C ASP A 20 -7.57 1.10 9.16
N LEU A 21 -7.28 -0.16 8.80
CA LEU A 21 -6.11 -0.87 9.29
C LEU A 21 -4.85 -0.39 8.56
N VAL A 22 -4.17 0.58 9.16
CA VAL A 22 -2.98 1.27 8.62
C VAL A 22 -1.88 0.28 8.21
N ASP A 23 -1.55 -0.69 9.07
CA ASP A 23 -0.52 -1.69 8.78
C ASP A 23 -0.87 -2.54 7.55
N ALA A 24 -2.13 -2.96 7.43
CA ALA A 24 -2.59 -3.75 6.27
C ALA A 24 -2.61 -2.93 4.97
N GLN A 25 -3.00 -1.65 5.02
CA GLN A 25 -2.91 -0.75 3.88
C GLN A 25 -1.45 -0.59 3.42
N PHE A 26 -0.52 -0.45 4.37
CA PHE A 26 0.90 -0.31 4.05
C PHE A 26 1.49 -1.57 3.41
N ASP A 27 1.23 -2.75 4.00
CA ASP A 27 1.72 -4.02 3.46
C ASP A 27 1.05 -4.39 2.13
N TYR A 28 -0.23 -4.08 1.96
CA TYR A 28 -0.92 -4.20 0.67
C TYR A 28 -0.25 -3.32 -0.40
N GLY A 29 0.08 -2.07 -0.08
CA GLY A 29 0.79 -1.17 -0.98
C GLY A 29 2.17 -1.71 -1.40
N ARG A 30 2.92 -2.30 -0.46
CA ARG A 30 4.22 -2.94 -0.74
C ARG A 30 4.08 -4.16 -1.65
N LEU A 31 3.08 -5.01 -1.41
CA LEU A 31 2.78 -6.16 -2.27
C LEU A 31 2.36 -5.72 -3.68
N CYS A 32 1.53 -4.67 -3.78
CA CYS A 32 1.16 -4.06 -5.05
C CYS A 32 2.38 -3.57 -5.83
N LEU A 33 3.34 -2.91 -5.17
CA LEU A 33 4.61 -2.52 -5.81
C LEU A 33 5.40 -3.73 -6.33
N ALA A 34 5.53 -4.78 -5.51
CA ALA A 34 6.24 -6.00 -5.89
C ALA A 34 5.57 -6.72 -7.08
N ALA A 35 4.25 -6.60 -7.21
CA ALA A 35 3.47 -7.12 -8.33
C ALA A 35 3.42 -6.17 -9.55
N GLY A 36 4.07 -5.00 -9.49
CA GLY A 36 4.04 -4.00 -10.57
C GLY A 36 2.73 -3.19 -10.65
N ARG A 37 1.80 -3.40 -9.71
CA ARG A 37 0.51 -2.69 -9.61
C ARG A 37 0.72 -1.32 -8.94
N ARG A 38 1.45 -0.42 -9.63
CA ARG A 38 1.84 0.89 -9.08
C ARG A 38 0.65 1.76 -8.68
N ASN A 39 -0.45 1.74 -9.44
CA ASN A 39 -1.62 2.57 -9.14
C ASN A 39 -2.24 2.18 -7.79
N GLU A 40 -2.50 0.89 -7.57
CA GLU A 40 -3.06 0.40 -6.31
C GLU A 40 -2.12 0.59 -5.13
N ALA A 41 -0.80 0.48 -5.36
CA ALA A 41 0.17 0.83 -4.33
C ALA A 41 0.06 2.30 -3.92
N VAL A 42 -0.09 3.20 -4.89
CA VAL A 42 -0.27 4.64 -4.63
C VAL A 42 -1.54 4.89 -3.80
N ASP A 43 -2.67 4.29 -4.18
CA ASP A 43 -3.92 4.44 -3.44
C ASP A 43 -3.81 3.93 -1.99
N ALA A 44 -3.18 2.76 -1.80
CA ALA A 44 -2.98 2.17 -0.48
C ALA A 44 -2.07 3.04 0.41
N PHE A 45 -0.95 3.50 -0.11
CA PHE A 45 -0.03 4.39 0.62
C PHE A 45 -0.65 5.75 0.91
N GLN A 46 -1.48 6.28 0.02
CA GLN A 46 -2.21 7.52 0.27
C GLN A 46 -3.14 7.34 1.48
N ARG A 47 -3.84 6.20 1.54
CA ARG A 47 -4.73 5.86 2.66
C ARG A 47 -3.99 5.73 3.99
N VAL A 48 -2.78 5.16 4.01
CA VAL A 48 -1.90 5.14 5.20
C VAL A 48 -1.62 6.55 5.72
N ILE A 49 -1.34 7.49 4.81
CA ILE A 49 -1.08 8.90 5.15
C ILE A 49 -2.34 9.58 5.66
N ASP A 50 -3.50 9.33 5.06
CA ASP A 50 -4.77 9.92 5.48
C ASP A 50 -5.23 9.41 6.84
N LEU A 51 -5.05 8.11 7.12
CA LEU A 51 -5.46 7.48 8.38
C LEU A 51 -4.50 7.80 9.53
N ALA A 52 -3.19 7.81 9.27
CA ALA A 52 -2.18 7.93 10.32
C ALA A 52 -0.99 8.82 9.92
N PRO A 53 -1.24 10.12 9.63
CA PRO A 53 -0.24 11.03 9.06
C PRO A 53 0.98 11.28 9.94
N ARG A 54 0.89 11.01 11.25
CA ARG A 54 1.95 11.25 12.25
C ARG A 54 2.70 9.98 12.65
N THR A 55 2.64 8.94 11.83
CA THR A 55 3.31 7.66 12.09
C THR A 55 4.47 7.44 11.13
N LYS A 56 5.42 6.60 11.55
CA LYS A 56 6.54 6.17 10.68
C LYS A 56 6.06 5.52 9.39
N LEU A 57 4.94 4.79 9.44
CA LEU A 57 4.34 4.16 8.26
C LEU A 57 3.90 5.21 7.24
N ALA A 58 3.30 6.33 7.68
CA ALA A 58 2.95 7.43 6.78
C ALA A 58 4.17 8.14 6.22
N GLU A 59 5.23 8.33 7.00
CA GLU A 59 6.50 8.87 6.50
C GLU A 59 7.12 7.97 5.41
N GLU A 60 7.07 6.66 5.62
CA GLU A 60 7.58 5.67 4.69
C GLU A 60 6.71 5.57 3.43
N ALA A 61 5.38 5.56 3.59
CA ALA A 61 4.41 5.63 2.51
C ALA A 61 4.61 6.89 1.63
N ALA A 62 4.81 8.06 2.25
CA ALA A 62 5.08 9.30 1.53
C ALA A 62 6.40 9.24 0.75
N ARG A 63 7.41 8.53 1.26
CA ARG A 63 8.67 8.29 0.54
C ARG A 63 8.44 7.42 -0.70
N TYR A 64 7.62 6.38 -0.60
CA TYR A 64 7.21 5.56 -1.74
C TYR A 64 6.41 6.35 -2.78
N LEU A 65 5.47 7.19 -2.36
CA LEU A 65 4.71 8.05 -3.29
C LEU A 65 5.62 9.04 -4.03
N LYS A 66 6.59 9.64 -3.33
CA LYS A 66 7.57 10.55 -3.96
C LYS A 66 8.47 9.84 -4.96
N SER A 67 8.87 8.59 -4.69
CA SER A 67 9.68 7.81 -5.63
C SER A 67 8.87 7.34 -6.84
N ALA A 68 7.59 6.98 -6.63
CA ALA A 68 6.67 6.63 -7.70
C ALA A 68 6.36 7.82 -8.62
N ALA A 69 6.16 9.02 -8.07
CA ALA A 69 5.87 10.23 -8.84
C ALA A 69 7.07 10.72 -9.68
N ARG A 70 8.30 10.41 -9.26
CA ARG A 70 9.54 10.76 -9.99
C ARG A 70 9.84 9.86 -11.18
N ALA A 71 9.11 8.77 -11.38
CA ALA A 71 9.32 7.85 -12.50
C ALA A 71 8.54 8.24 -13.78
N ARG A 72 8.10 9.51 -13.90
CA ARG A 72 7.47 10.07 -15.10
C ARG A 72 8.48 10.66 -16.06
#